data_AF-A0A5S3XZ99-F1
#
_entry.id   AF-A0A5S3XZ99-F1
#
_cell.length_a   1.000
_cell.length_b   1.000
_cell.length_c   1.000
_cell.angle_alpha   90.00
_cell.angle_beta   90.00
_cell.angle_gamma   90.00
#
_symmetry.space_group_name_H-M   'P 1'
#
loop_
_entity.id
_entity.type
_entity.pdbx_description
1 polymer ?
#
loop_
_entity_poly.entity_id
_entity_poly.type
_entity_poly.pdbx_seq_one_letter_code
_entity_poly.pdbx_strand_id
1 'polypeptide(L)'
;TNLWALKEASGDIAVFEAFRKAAPQLAIYSGDDGLMPYFAQAGATGLVSVAANAWPQQTAEFVRRSMAGTFPNLFTTWTDAVDSLFTVANPIPVKVLMHALGKLNTPNL
;
A
#
# COMPACT_ATOMS: atom_id res chain seq x y z
N THR A 1 -0.90 -25.51 -9.31
CA THR A 1 0.29 -24.64 -9.18
C THR A 1 0.26 -24.00 -7.81
N ASN A 2 1.41 -23.80 -7.16
CA ASN A 2 1.49 -23.28 -5.78
C ASN A 2 1.73 -21.76 -5.71
N LEU A 3 1.87 -21.09 -6.85
CA LEU A 3 2.01 -19.63 -6.94
C LEU A 3 0.62 -19.03 -7.19
N TRP A 4 0.06 -18.37 -6.18
CA TRP A 4 -1.30 -17.80 -6.19
C TRP A 4 -1.34 -16.28 -6.22
N ALA A 5 -0.27 -15.62 -5.74
CA ALA A 5 -0.19 -14.16 -5.75
C ALA A 5 1.25 -13.65 -5.82
N LEU A 6 1.39 -12.38 -6.22
CA LEU A 6 2.61 -11.58 -6.18
C LEU A 6 2.35 -10.28 -5.42
N LYS A 7 3.30 -9.85 -4.58
CA LYS A 7 3.36 -8.48 -4.06
C LYS A 7 4.41 -7.72 -4.85
N GLU A 8 4.02 -6.64 -5.51
CA GLU A 8 4.90 -5.76 -6.28
C GLU A 8 5.16 -4.49 -5.44
N ALA A 9 6.42 -4.16 -5.16
CA ALA A 9 6.79 -3.05 -4.28
C ALA A 9 7.99 -2.23 -4.82
N SER A 10 8.29 -2.33 -6.12
CA SER A 10 9.35 -1.54 -6.76
C SER A 10 8.94 -0.09 -7.00
N GLY A 11 7.63 0.18 -7.01
CA GLY A 11 7.06 1.47 -7.36
C GLY A 11 7.08 1.77 -8.86
N ASP A 12 7.41 0.77 -9.69
CA ASP A 12 7.47 0.89 -11.14
C ASP A 12 6.23 0.24 -11.79
N ILE A 13 5.38 1.07 -12.39
CA ILE A 13 4.18 0.61 -13.10
C ILE A 13 4.51 -0.24 -14.34
N ALA A 14 5.63 0.01 -15.01
CA ALA A 14 6.04 -0.79 -16.16
C ALA A 14 6.42 -2.22 -15.73
N VAL A 15 7.04 -2.37 -14.56
CA VAL A 15 7.31 -3.68 -13.96
C VAL A 15 6.01 -4.38 -13.58
N PHE A 16 5.07 -3.66 -12.98
CA PHE A 16 3.74 -4.19 -12.67
C PHE A 16 3.03 -4.71 -13.93
N GLU A 17 2.98 -3.91 -15.00
CA GLU A 17 2.35 -4.27 -16.27
C GLU A 17 3.05 -5.48 -16.93
N ALA A 18 4.38 -5.55 -16.84
CA ALA A 18 5.14 -6.70 -17.33
C ALA A 18 4.72 -8.00 -16.60
N PHE A 19 4.56 -7.97 -15.28
CA PHE A 19 4.06 -9.12 -14.52
C PHE A 19 2.61 -9.47 -14.88
N ARG A 20 1.74 -8.46 -15.01
CA ARG A 20 0.34 -8.66 -15.41
C ARG A 20 0.24 -9.32 -16.79
N LYS A 21 1.09 -8.91 -17.74
CA LYS A 21 1.17 -9.50 -19.09
C LYS A 21 1.72 -10.93 -19.07
N ALA A 22 2.75 -11.18 -18.27
CA ALA A 22 3.37 -12.50 -18.16
C ALA A 22 2.48 -13.52 -17.43
N ALA A 23 1.67 -13.07 -16.46
CA ALA A 23 0.79 -13.92 -15.67
C ALA A 23 -0.61 -13.28 -15.49
N PRO A 24 -1.47 -13.30 -16.53
CA PRO A 24 -2.75 -12.60 -16.51
C PRO A 24 -3.69 -13.01 -15.38
N GLN A 25 -3.63 -14.28 -14.96
CA GLN A 25 -4.49 -14.87 -13.93
C GLN A 25 -3.90 -14.76 -12.50
N LEU A 26 -2.66 -14.30 -12.35
CA LEU A 26 -2.03 -14.19 -11.04
C LEU A 26 -2.60 -12.99 -10.28
N ALA A 27 -2.99 -13.16 -9.01
CA ALA A 27 -3.33 -12.00 -8.19
C ALA A 27 -2.07 -11.17 -7.94
N ILE A 28 -2.09 -9.87 -8.24
CA ILE A 28 -0.93 -8.98 -8.01
C ILE A 28 -1.39 -7.89 -7.07
N TYR A 29 -0.75 -7.78 -5.91
CA TYR A 29 -1.04 -6.79 -4.90
C TYR A 29 0.01 -5.69 -4.94
N SER A 30 -0.41 -4.45 -4.76
CA SER A 30 0.51 -3.35 -4.46
C SER A 30 1.17 -3.61 -3.11
N GLY A 31 2.46 -3.34 -3.03
CA GLY A 31 3.22 -3.21 -1.79
C GLY A 31 3.59 -1.77 -1.46
N ASP A 32 3.12 -0.83 -2.29
CA ASP A 32 3.34 0.60 -2.13
C ASP A 32 2.01 1.27 -1.77
N ASP A 33 1.97 1.88 -0.58
CA ASP A 33 0.79 2.53 -0.02
C ASP A 33 0.37 3.78 -0.81
N GLY A 34 1.32 4.47 -1.46
CA GLY A 34 1.07 5.70 -2.22
C GLY A 34 0.61 5.42 -3.65
N LEU A 35 1.07 4.31 -4.25
CA LEU A 35 0.82 4.01 -5.67
C LEU A 35 -0.40 3.14 -5.95
N MET A 36 -1.16 2.75 -4.92
CA MET A 36 -2.37 1.93 -5.08
C MET A 36 -3.35 2.45 -6.16
N PRO A 37 -3.62 3.77 -6.32
CA PRO A 37 -4.49 4.27 -7.38
C PRO A 37 -4.04 3.93 -8.79
N TYR A 38 -2.72 3.97 -9.04
CA TYR A 38 -2.14 3.66 -10.34
C TYR A 38 -2.13 2.15 -10.59
N PHE A 39 -1.74 1.37 -9.59
CA PHE A 39 -1.74 -0.08 -9.69
C PHE A 39 -3.15 -0.66 -9.77
N ALA A 40 -4.15 -0.03 -9.14
CA ALA A 40 -5.55 -0.39 -9.32
C ALA A 40 -5.97 -0.30 -10.79
N GLN A 41 -5.61 0.80 -11.48
CA GLN A 41 -5.89 0.98 -12.91
C GLN A 41 -5.17 -0.06 -13.78
N ALA A 42 -3.96 -0.48 -13.38
CA ALA A 42 -3.21 -1.54 -14.05
C ALA A 42 -3.70 -2.97 -13.74
N GLY A 43 -4.71 -3.13 -12.88
CA GLY A 43 -5.30 -4.43 -12.52
C GLY A 43 -4.70 -5.08 -11.27
N ALA A 44 -4.31 -4.30 -10.27
CA ALA A 44 -3.99 -4.81 -8.94
C ALA A 44 -5.22 -5.38 -8.25
N THR A 45 -4.99 -6.43 -7.45
CA THR A 45 -6.01 -7.12 -6.66
C THR A 45 -6.28 -6.43 -5.33
N GLY A 46 -5.30 -5.68 -4.82
CA GLY A 46 -5.39 -4.97 -3.54
C GLY A 46 -4.03 -4.46 -3.07
N LEU A 47 -3.93 -4.19 -1.77
CA LEU A 47 -2.76 -3.58 -1.15
C LEU A 47 -2.28 -4.41 0.05
N VAL A 48 -0.98 -4.69 0.09
CA VAL A 48 -0.26 -5.21 1.27
C VAL A 48 0.48 -4.04 1.92
N SER A 49 -0.13 -3.47 2.96
CA SER A 49 0.12 -2.12 3.45
C SER A 49 1.00 -2.04 4.70
N VAL A 50 1.84 -1.00 4.77
CA VAL A 50 2.46 -0.52 6.02
C VAL A 50 1.47 0.37 6.77
N ALA A 51 0.84 1.32 6.06
CA ALA A 51 -0.10 2.30 6.62
C ALA A 51 -1.27 1.67 7.40
N ALA A 52 -1.73 0.48 7.01
CA ALA A 52 -2.83 -0.25 7.64
C ALA A 52 -2.58 -0.58 9.11
N ASN A 53 -1.32 -0.66 9.55
CA ASN A 53 -1.00 -0.87 10.97
C ASN A 53 -1.43 0.34 11.82
N ALA A 54 -1.16 1.55 11.32
CA ALA A 54 -1.51 2.79 12.01
C ALA A 54 -2.97 3.19 11.75
N TRP A 55 -3.42 3.13 10.50
CA TRP A 55 -4.69 3.69 10.03
C TRP A 55 -5.55 2.69 9.23
N PRO A 56 -5.96 1.55 9.80
CA PRO A 56 -6.59 0.46 9.05
C PRO A 56 -7.88 0.86 8.32
N GLN A 57 -8.73 1.68 8.94
CA GLN A 57 -10.00 2.12 8.36
C GLN A 57 -9.77 3.06 7.17
N GLN A 58 -8.83 4.00 7.32
CA GLN A 58 -8.46 4.95 6.29
C GLN A 58 -7.78 4.25 5.11
N THR A 59 -6.87 3.30 5.38
CA THR A 59 -6.25 2.48 4.32
C THR A 59 -7.30 1.68 3.57
N ALA A 60 -8.23 1.02 4.27
CA ALA A 60 -9.28 0.23 3.61
C ALA A 60 -10.16 1.10 2.70
N GLU A 61 -10.53 2.30 3.15
CA GLU A 61 -11.31 3.24 2.36
C GLU A 61 -10.51 3.77 1.15
N PHE A 62 -9.23 4.08 1.34
CA PHE A 62 -8.34 4.50 0.25
C PHE A 62 -8.23 3.42 -0.83
N VAL A 63 -8.01 2.15 -0.45
CA VAL A 63 -7.95 1.02 -1.38
C VAL A 63 -9.30 0.83 -2.08
N ARG A 64 -10.43 0.86 -1.35
CA ARG A 64 -11.76 0.71 -1.94
C ARG A 64 -12.04 1.78 -3.00
N ARG A 65 -11.73 3.04 -2.70
CA ARG A 65 -11.88 4.15 -3.64
C ARG A 65 -10.94 4.04 -4.83
N SER A 66 -9.75 3.50 -4.62
CA SER A 66 -8.78 3.18 -5.67
C SER A 66 -9.29 2.16 -6.65
N MET A 67 -9.80 1.06 -6.13
CA MET A 67 -10.39 0.01 -6.95
C MET A 67 -11.66 0.49 -7.68
N ALA A 68 -12.37 1.48 -7.14
CA ALA A 68 -13.55 2.08 -7.75
C ALA A 68 -13.24 3.23 -8.73
N GLY A 69 -11.99 3.69 -8.84
CA GLY A 69 -11.60 4.80 -9.72
C GLY A 69 -12.14 6.18 -9.29
N THR A 70 -12.43 6.42 -8.00
CA THR A 70 -13.10 7.65 -7.53
C THR A 70 -12.22 8.50 -6.60
N PHE A 71 -11.71 9.65 -7.07
CA PHE A 71 -10.68 10.40 -6.31
C PHE A 71 -10.69 11.93 -6.38
N PRO A 72 -11.54 12.64 -5.59
CA PRO A 72 -11.42 14.10 -5.58
C PRO A 72 -10.45 14.67 -4.54
N ASN A 73 -10.25 14.09 -3.34
CA ASN A 73 -9.61 14.83 -2.22
C ASN A 73 -8.73 14.03 -1.23
N LEU A 74 -8.58 12.71 -1.38
CA LEU A 74 -7.75 11.92 -0.45
C LEU A 74 -6.28 11.89 -0.86
N PHE A 75 -5.96 12.20 -2.12
CA PHE A 75 -4.65 11.90 -2.68
C PHE A 75 -3.52 12.67 -1.98
N THR A 76 -3.67 13.98 -1.80
CA THR A 76 -2.64 14.82 -1.17
C THR A 76 -2.40 14.44 0.28
N THR A 77 -3.45 14.41 1.10
CA THR A 77 -3.35 14.02 2.52
C THR A 77 -2.84 12.58 2.68
N TRP A 78 -3.25 11.67 1.79
CA TRP A 78 -2.78 10.29 1.81
C TRP A 78 -1.30 10.20 1.46
N THR A 79 -0.86 10.89 0.41
CA THR A 79 0.55 10.96 0.01
C THR A 79 1.41 11.50 1.16
N ASP A 80 1.03 12.63 1.77
CA ASP A 80 1.77 13.20 2.91
C ASP A 80 1.86 12.21 4.09
N ALA A 81 0.75 11.51 4.38
CA ALA A 81 0.70 10.51 5.44
C ALA A 81 1.60 9.31 5.13
N VAL A 82 1.56 8.79 3.90
CA VAL A 82 2.41 7.67 3.47
C VAL A 82 3.88 8.07 3.48
N ASP A 83 4.24 9.21 2.92
CA ASP A 83 5.62 9.70 2.87
C ASP A 83 6.23 9.81 4.27
N SER A 84 5.42 10.23 5.27
CA SER A 84 5.85 10.27 6.67
C SER A 84 6.30 8.89 7.20
N LEU A 85 5.69 7.80 6.73
CA LEU A 85 5.99 6.43 7.14
C LEU A 85 7.27 5.86 6.50
N PHE A 86 7.80 6.52 5.47
CA PHE A 86 8.99 6.08 4.72
C PHE A 86 10.14 7.09 4.77
N THR A 87 10.05 8.10 5.66
CA THR A 87 11.14 9.06 5.95
C THR A 87 12.45 8.40 6.38
N VAL A 88 12.35 7.22 7.01
CA VAL A 88 13.45 6.30 7.28
C VAL A 88 12.97 4.85 7.03
N ALA A 89 13.88 3.88 7.10
CA ALA A 89 13.57 2.49 6.80
C ALA A 89 12.38 1.94 7.61
N ASN A 90 11.41 1.35 6.91
CA ASN A 90 10.35 0.55 7.51
C ASN A 90 10.97 -0.63 8.29
N PRO A 91 10.50 -0.97 9.52
CA PRO A 91 9.30 -0.47 10.19
C PRO A 91 9.53 0.62 11.26
N ILE A 92 10.60 1.41 11.18
CA ILE A 92 10.90 2.42 12.22
C ILE A 92 9.77 3.44 12.36
N PRO A 93 9.31 4.16 11.31
CA PRO A 93 8.33 5.22 11.50
C PRO A 93 6.95 4.70 11.94
N VAL A 94 6.49 3.59 11.35
CA VAL A 94 5.19 3.01 11.70
C VAL A 94 5.15 2.50 13.13
N LYS A 95 6.23 1.92 13.66
CA LYS A 95 6.29 1.52 15.08
C LYS A 95 6.26 2.73 16.02
N VAL A 96 6.97 3.81 15.69
CA VAL A 96 6.93 5.06 16.46
C VAL A 96 5.51 5.63 16.49
N LEU A 97 4.86 5.70 15.33
CA LEU A 97 3.48 6.18 15.22
C LEU A 97 2.50 5.28 16.01
N MET A 98 2.60 3.96 15.86
CA MET A 98 1.74 3.03 16.60
C MET A 98 1.93 3.14 18.11
N HIS A 99 3.16 3.38 18.59
CA HIS A 99 3.42 3.64 19.99
C HIS A 99 2.77 4.97 20.45
N ALA A 100 2.91 6.04 19.66
CA ALA A 100 2.26 7.33 19.93
C ALA A 100 0.72 7.22 19.95
N LEU A 101 0.15 6.31 19.18
CA LEU A 101 -1.28 5.98 19.16
C LEU A 101 -1.71 5.03 20.30
N GLY A 102 -0.79 4.62 21.19
CA GLY A 102 -1.08 3.69 22.28
C GLY A 102 -1.34 2.24 21.83
N LYS A 103 -0.99 1.89 20.59
CA LYS A 103 -1.16 0.53 20.04
C LYS A 103 0.02 -0.40 20.34
N LEU A 104 1.17 0.16 20.71
CA LEU A 104 2.36 -0.56 21.13
C LEU A 104 2.85 -0.02 22.46
N ASN A 105 3.32 -0.89 23.35
CA ASN A 105 3.93 -0.49 24.62
C ASN A 105 5.30 0.18 24.42
N THR A 106 6.05 -0.23 23.39
CA THR A 106 7.36 0.33 23.02
C THR A 106 7.53 0.29 21.50
N PRO A 107 8.19 1.29 20.87
CA PRO A 107 8.49 1.27 19.45
C PRO A 107 9.77 0.45 19.14
N ASN A 108 10.56 0.09 20.16
CA ASN A 108 11.81 -0.64 20.01
C ASN A 108 11.59 -2.16 19.97
N LEU A 109 12.63 -2.92 19.60
CA LEU A 109 12.67 -4.38 19.75
C LEU A 109 13.09 -4.74 21.17
#